data_AF-A0A9X1YD40-F1
#
_entry.id   AF-A0A9X1YD40-F1
#
_cell.length_a   1.000
_cell.length_b   1.000
_cell.length_c   1.000
_cell.angle_alpha   90.00
_cell.angle_beta   90.00
_cell.angle_gamma   90.00
#
_symmetry.space_group_name_H-M   'P 1'
#
loop_
_entity.id
_entity.type
_entity.pdbx_description
1 polymer ?
#
loop_
_entity_poly.entity_id
_entity_poly.type
_entity_poly.pdbx_seq_one_letter_code
_entity_poly.pdbx_strand_id
1 'polypeptide(L)'
;MNPVRHFLDVSTAHLTPADRLCLDTSALAGIRGELCCGAMPHGWFVHADEERPAISGTLWALMVEARGRGCDYLLFDADGPVLPGFPCFDWEAPMPSSPANPAVLGSAT
;
A
#
# COMPACT_ATOMS: atom_id res chain seq x y z
N MET A 1 3.24 3.40 -30.02
CA MET A 1 2.81 2.83 -28.72
C MET A 1 3.08 1.35 -28.74
N ASN A 2 3.93 0.87 -27.85
CA ASN A 2 4.03 -0.56 -27.57
C ASN A 2 2.80 -0.92 -26.73
N PRO A 3 1.90 -1.82 -27.16
CA PRO A 3 0.67 -2.13 -26.43
C PRO A 3 0.91 -2.92 -25.13
N VAL A 4 2.17 -3.26 -24.83
CA VAL A 4 2.56 -3.98 -23.62
C VAL A 4 2.85 -2.98 -22.51
N ARG A 5 2.18 -3.15 -21.37
CA ARG A 5 2.44 -2.41 -20.14
C ARG A 5 3.34 -3.23 -19.23
N HIS A 6 4.26 -2.56 -18.55
CA HIS A 6 5.22 -3.21 -17.65
C HIS A 6 4.80 -2.99 -16.19
N PHE A 7 5.20 -3.93 -15.33
CA PHE A 7 4.98 -3.82 -13.89
C PHE A 7 6.29 -4.06 -13.13
N LEU A 8 6.45 -3.36 -12.01
CA LEU A 8 7.53 -3.60 -11.07
C LEU A 8 7.07 -4.66 -10.07
N ASP A 9 7.73 -5.82 -10.08
CA ASP A 9 7.57 -6.86 -9.06
C ASP A 9 8.32 -6.46 -7.78
N VAL A 10 7.62 -6.43 -6.65
CA VAL A 10 8.15 -5.90 -5.39
C VAL A 10 7.51 -6.58 -4.18
N SER A 11 8.29 -6.79 -3.12
CA SER A 11 7.81 -7.43 -1.90
C SER A 11 6.74 -6.60 -1.17
N THR A 12 5.71 -7.25 -0.64
CA THR A 12 4.77 -6.64 0.32
C THR A 12 5.44 -6.19 1.61
N ALA A 13 6.69 -6.62 1.89
CA ALA A 13 7.49 -6.15 3.02
C ALA A 13 7.72 -4.62 3.01
N HIS A 14 7.60 -3.96 1.86
CA HIS A 14 7.72 -2.50 1.78
C HIS A 14 6.45 -1.73 2.19
N LEU A 15 5.36 -2.44 2.50
CA LEU A 15 4.09 -1.83 2.86
C LEU A 15 3.97 -1.71 4.38
N THR A 16 3.69 -0.50 4.86
CA THR A 16 3.29 -0.31 6.25
C THR A 16 1.90 -0.93 6.51
N PRO A 17 1.51 -1.19 7.77
CA PRO A 17 0.13 -1.58 8.07
C PRO A 17 -0.93 -0.63 7.49
N ALA A 18 -0.66 0.68 7.47
CA ALA A 18 -1.56 1.68 6.90
C ALA A 18 -1.65 1.58 5.37
N ASP A 19 -0.53 1.30 4.68
CA ASP A 19 -0.54 1.09 3.22
C ASP A 19 -1.35 -0.14 2.85
N ARG A 20 -1.19 -1.24 3.60
CA ARG A 20 -1.96 -2.49 3.41
C ARG A 20 -3.46 -2.23 3.53
N LEU A 21 -3.88 -1.54 4.59
CA LEU A 21 -5.28 -1.17 4.79
C LEU A 21 -5.82 -0.24 3.68
N CYS A 22 -4.99 0.70 3.22
CA CYS A 22 -5.34 1.61 2.13
C CYS A 22 -5.58 0.85 0.81
N LEU A 23 -4.70 -0.10 0.49
CA LEU A 23 -4.81 -0.96 -0.69
C LEU A 23 -6.02 -1.89 -0.61
N ASP A 24 -6.28 -2.51 0.54
CA ASP A 24 -7.47 -3.33 0.75
C ASP A 24 -8.76 -2.51 0.57
N THR A 25 -8.82 -1.34 1.20
CA THR A 25 -9.98 -0.45 1.11
C THR A 25 -10.20 0.03 -0.33
N SER A 26 -9.13 0.38 -1.03
CA SER A 26 -9.19 0.82 -2.44
C SER A 26 -9.64 -0.31 -3.36
N ALA A 27 -9.10 -1.52 -3.20
CA ALA A 27 -9.49 -2.69 -3.97
C ALA A 27 -10.97 -3.05 -3.75
N LEU A 28 -11.47 -2.96 -2.52
CA LEU A 28 -12.89 -3.17 -2.19
C LEU A 28 -13.80 -2.08 -2.79
N ALA A 29 -13.34 -0.84 -2.84
CA ALA A 29 -14.08 0.29 -3.40
C ALA A 29 -14.13 0.31 -4.94
N GLY A 30 -13.24 -0.44 -5.61
CA GLY A 30 -13.18 -0.54 -7.07
C GLY A 30 -12.96 0.82 -7.72
N ILE A 31 -13.84 1.22 -8.66
CA ILE A 31 -13.73 2.49 -9.39
C ILE A 31 -13.87 3.75 -8.50
N ARG A 32 -14.27 3.59 -7.23
CA ARG A 32 -14.40 4.67 -6.25
C ARG A 32 -13.26 4.69 -5.23
N GLY A 33 -12.30 3.78 -5.37
CA GLY A 33 -11.12 3.72 -4.51
C GLY A 33 -10.19 4.90 -4.74
N GLU A 34 -9.38 5.21 -3.73
CA GLU A 34 -8.31 6.20 -3.83
C GLU A 34 -7.25 5.77 -4.84
N LEU A 35 -7.05 4.45 -4.96
CA LEU A 35 -6.10 3.83 -5.87
C LEU A 35 -6.81 2.90 -6.85
N CYS A 36 -6.31 2.91 -8.09
CA CYS A 36 -6.65 1.87 -9.07
C CYS A 36 -5.84 0.61 -8.75
N CYS A 37 -6.41 -0.29 -7.96
CA CYS A 37 -5.75 -1.54 -7.57
C CYS A 37 -6.71 -2.73 -7.46
N GLY A 38 -6.15 -3.94 -7.57
CA GLY A 38 -6.83 -5.20 -7.29
C GLY A 38 -6.08 -5.98 -6.21
N ALA A 39 -6.83 -6.54 -5.25
CA ALA A 39 -6.30 -7.44 -4.25
C ALA A 39 -6.18 -8.87 -4.81
N MET A 40 -5.15 -9.58 -4.37
CA MET A 40 -4.85 -10.98 -4.65
C MET A 40 -4.63 -11.72 -3.33
N PRO A 41 -4.63 -13.07 -3.30
CA PRO A 41 -4.49 -13.82 -2.03
C PRO A 41 -3.27 -13.45 -1.17
N HIS A 42 -2.17 -13.04 -1.80
CA HIS A 42 -0.90 -12.74 -1.12
C HIS A 42 -0.31 -11.38 -1.52
N GLY A 43 -1.13 -10.45 -2.02
CA GLY A 43 -0.60 -9.23 -2.60
C GLY A 43 -1.61 -8.31 -3.26
N TRP A 44 -1.11 -7.29 -3.96
CA TRP A 44 -1.92 -6.32 -4.69
C TRP A 44 -1.28 -5.97 -6.05
N PHE A 45 -2.10 -5.78 -7.06
CA PHE A 45 -1.71 -5.22 -8.34
C PHE A 45 -2.21 -3.77 -8.43
N VAL A 46 -1.30 -2.81 -8.60
CA VAL A 46 -1.56 -1.38 -8.37
C VAL A 46 -1.08 -0.56 -9.55
N HIS A 47 -1.89 0.39 -10.02
CA HIS A 47 -1.47 1.37 -11.02
C HIS A 47 -0.48 2.38 -10.41
N ALA A 48 0.59 2.72 -11.13
CA ALA A 48 1.59 3.68 -10.69
C ALA A 48 1.16 5.12 -11.03
N ASP A 49 0.19 5.67 -10.29
CA ASP A 49 -0.47 6.96 -10.60
C ASP A 49 0.51 8.14 -10.80
N GLU A 50 0.32 8.92 -11.88
CA GLU A 50 1.14 10.09 -12.20
C GLU A 50 0.84 11.28 -11.28
N GLU A 51 -0.43 11.45 -10.90
CA GLU A 51 -0.88 12.44 -9.93
C GLU A 51 -0.89 11.81 -8.54
N ARG A 52 -0.43 12.55 -7.53
CA ARG A 52 -0.25 12.01 -6.17
C ARG A 52 -1.59 11.93 -5.43
N PRO A 53 -2.10 10.72 -5.11
CA PRO A 53 -3.28 10.55 -4.29
C PRO A 53 -2.98 10.73 -2.80
N ALA A 54 -4.01 10.67 -1.96
CA ALA A 54 -3.93 10.76 -0.51
C ALA A 54 -3.38 9.47 0.14
N ILE A 55 -2.13 9.14 -0.19
CA ILE A 55 -1.42 7.94 0.28
C ILE A 55 -0.15 8.28 1.06
N SER A 56 0.45 7.28 1.71
CA SER A 56 1.70 7.46 2.45
C SER A 56 2.86 7.89 1.54
N GLY A 57 3.89 8.50 2.14
CA GLY A 57 5.12 8.83 1.42
C GLY A 57 5.86 7.60 0.90
N THR A 58 5.78 6.47 1.62
CA THR A 58 6.40 5.20 1.25
C THR A 58 5.77 4.64 -0.02
N LEU A 59 4.44 4.51 -0.04
CA LEU A 59 3.72 3.98 -1.19
C LEU A 59 3.89 4.88 -2.43
N TRP A 60 3.86 6.19 -2.23
CA TRP A 60 4.14 7.15 -3.30
C TRP A 60 5.56 7.02 -3.86
N ALA A 61 6.58 6.87 -3.01
CA ALA A 61 7.95 6.71 -3.45
C ALA A 61 8.15 5.43 -4.29
N LEU A 62 7.47 4.33 -3.94
CA LEU A 62 7.49 3.10 -4.72
C LEU A 62 6.85 3.29 -6.10
N MET A 63 5.73 4.03 -6.18
CA MET A 63 5.10 4.36 -7.46
C MET A 63 6.02 5.22 -8.36
N VAL A 64 6.69 6.21 -7.77
CA VAL A 64 7.70 7.03 -8.47
C VAL A 64 8.84 6.15 -9.00
N GLU A 65 9.32 5.21 -8.19
CA GLU A 65 10.40 4.30 -8.57
C GLU A 65 9.98 3.34 -9.70
N ALA A 66 8.76 2.80 -9.65
CA ALA A 66 8.21 1.99 -10.74
C ALA A 66 8.19 2.77 -12.06
N ARG A 67 7.66 4.00 -12.05
CA ARG A 67 7.67 4.88 -13.24
C ARG A 67 9.08 5.23 -13.71
N GLY A 68 10.00 5.47 -12.78
CA GLY A 68 11.42 5.72 -13.10
C GLY A 68 12.07 4.57 -13.87
N ARG A 69 11.56 3.34 -13.71
CA ARG A 69 11.98 2.13 -14.45
C ARG A 69 11.15 1.85 -15.70
N GLY A 70 10.21 2.74 -16.07
CA GLY A 70 9.31 2.56 -17.20
C GLY A 70 8.19 1.56 -16.95
N CYS A 71 7.81 1.33 -15.68
CA CYS A 71 6.67 0.50 -15.32
C CYS A 71 5.42 1.34 -15.10
N ASP A 72 4.28 0.84 -15.59
CA ASP A 72 2.96 1.46 -15.42
C ASP A 72 2.24 0.94 -14.17
N TYR A 73 2.68 -0.20 -13.64
CA TYR A 73 2.08 -0.87 -12.50
C TYR A 73 3.13 -1.36 -11.49
N LEU A 74 2.65 -1.70 -10.31
CA LEU A 74 3.37 -2.44 -9.28
C LEU A 74 2.61 -3.74 -8.98
N LEU A 75 3.36 -4.82 -8.87
CA LEU A 75 2.91 -6.07 -8.29
C LEU A 75 3.54 -6.18 -6.90
N PHE A 76 2.75 -5.94 -5.86
CA PHE A 76 3.13 -6.24 -4.49
C PHE A 76 2.86 -7.72 -4.23
N ASP A 77 3.89 -8.53 -4.11
CA ASP A 77 3.79 -9.98 -3.86
C ASP A 77 4.47 -10.33 -2.53
N ALA A 78 3.90 -11.26 -1.75
CA ALA A 78 4.49 -11.71 -0.49
C ALA A 78 5.90 -12.30 -0.66
N ASP A 79 6.13 -12.99 -1.78
CA ASP A 79 7.42 -13.59 -2.15
C ASP A 79 8.19 -12.73 -3.17
N GLY A 80 7.69 -11.53 -3.46
CA GLY A 80 8.32 -10.57 -4.35
C GLY A 80 9.68 -10.09 -3.84
N PRO A 81 10.54 -9.55 -4.73
CA PRO A 81 11.88 -9.11 -4.36
C PRO A 81 11.84 -7.84 -3.49
N VAL A 82 12.73 -7.78 -2.50
CA VAL A 82 12.98 -6.56 -1.72
C VAL A 82 13.78 -5.57 -2.56
N LEU A 83 13.29 -4.34 -2.62
CA LEU A 83 13.91 -3.24 -3.34
C LEU A 83 14.97 -2.53 -2.50
N PRO A 84 16.24 -2.48 -2.95
CA PRO A 84 17.28 -1.76 -2.22
C PRO A 84 16.94 -0.28 -2.06
N GLY A 85 17.20 0.27 -0.87
CA GLY A 85 16.96 1.69 -0.57
C GLY A 85 15.54 2.02 -0.10
N PHE A 86 14.63 1.04 -0.04
CA PHE A 86 13.30 1.19 0.52
C PHE A 86 13.18 0.50 1.89
N PRO A 87 12.43 1.06 2.85
CA PRO A 87 12.24 0.44 4.15
C PRO A 87 11.42 -0.84 4.04
N CYS A 88 11.72 -1.81 4.90
CA CYS A 88 10.88 -2.98 5.12
C CYS A 88 10.18 -2.86 6.48
N PHE A 89 8.96 -3.40 6.57
CA PHE A 89 8.12 -3.37 7.75
C PHE A 89 7.68 -4.77 8.12
N ASP A 90 7.76 -5.07 9.41
CA ASP A 90 7.30 -6.35 9.93
C ASP A 90 5.79 -6.51 9.73
N TRP A 91 5.38 -7.72 9.35
CA TRP A 91 3.97 -8.05 9.18
C TRP A 91 3.26 -8.25 10.52
N GLU A 92 3.98 -8.74 11.52
CA GLU A 92 3.46 -9.12 12.83
C GLU A 92 3.58 -8.02 13.89
N ALA A 93 4.11 -6.84 13.54
CA ALA A 93 4.18 -5.74 14.48
C ALA A 93 2.76 -5.33 14.92
N PRO A 94 2.45 -5.35 16.23
CA PRO A 94 1.12 -4.98 16.70
C PRO A 94 0.82 -3.54 16.29
N MET A 95 -0.39 -3.31 15.78
CA MET A 95 -0.89 -1.95 15.51
C MET A 95 -0.72 -1.12 16.80
N PRO A 96 -0.20 0.13 16.71
CA PRO A 96 -0.14 0.98 17.89
C PRO A 96 -1.56 1.11 18.44
N SER A 97 -1.74 0.68 19.69
CA SER A 97 -3.03 0.78 20.38
C SER A 97 -3.50 2.22 20.32
N SER A 98 -4.70 2.44 19.77
CA SER A 98 -5.35 3.75 19.77
C SER A 98 -5.32 4.33 21.19
N PRO A 99 -4.98 5.62 21.39
CA PRO A 99 -4.97 6.19 22.73
C PRO A 99 -6.36 6.02 23.34
N ALA A 100 -6.42 5.33 24.48
CA ALA A 100 -7.66 5.09 25.21
C ALA A 100 -8.42 6.40 25.38
N ASN A 101 -9.66 6.44 24.92
CA ASN A 101 -10.54 7.59 25.10
C ASN A 101 -10.76 7.78 26.62
N PRO A 102 -10.33 8.90 27.23
CA PRO A 102 -10.42 9.10 28.68
C PRO A 102 -11.87 9.33 29.17
N ALA A 103 -12.87 9.27 28.31
CA ALA A 103 -14.25 9.64 28.62
C ALA A 103 -15.11 8.55 29.30
N VAL A 104 -14.57 7.36 29.64
CA VAL A 104 -15.34 6.32 30.36
C VAL A 104 -14.76 6.09 31.76
N LEU A 105 -14.81 7.13 32.59
CA LEU A 105 -14.82 6.95 34.04
C LEU A 105 -15.79 7.95 34.67
N GLY A 106 -16.86 7.42 35.26
CA GLY A 106 -17.60 8.09 36.33
C GLY A 106 -19.04 8.45 36.00
N SER A 107 -19.98 7.59 36.40
CA SER A 107 -21.12 7.97 37.26
C SER A 107 -21.92 6.72 37.63
N ALA A 108 -21.50 6.09 38.73
CA ALA A 108 -22.37 5.25 39.54
C ALA A 108 -22.36 5.84 40.95
N THR A 109 -23.36 6.67 41.24
CA THR A 109 -23.85 7.01 42.58
C THR A 109 -25.34 7.28 42.47
#